data_AF-X1JF92-F1
#
_entry.id   AF-X1JF92-F1
#
_cell.length_a   1.000
_cell.length_b   1.000
_cell.length_c   1.000
_cell.angle_alpha   90.00
_cell.angle_beta   90.00
_cell.angle_gamma   90.00
#
_symmetry.space_group_name_H-M   'P 1'
#
loop_
_entity.id
_entity.type
_entity.pdbx_description
1 polymer ?
#
loop_
_entity_poly.entity_id
_entity_poly.type
_entity_poly.pdbx_seq_one_letter_code
_entity_poly.pdbx_strand_id
1 'polypeptide(L)'
;MSGKFDNPELYRSDKEDAIRREFVNHFRNCPIPDYEILVNLGLFLSSKNLSRILYMDHLYRQIIDIQGIVVEFGTRWGQNL
;
A
#
# COMPACT_ATOMS: atom_id res chain seq x y z
N MET A 1 5.41 6.22 29.13
CA MET A 1 4.00 6.06 28.69
C MET A 1 4.01 5.48 27.28
N SER A 2 4.03 4.15 27.17
CA SER A 2 3.95 3.44 25.90
C SER A 2 2.48 3.10 25.67
N GLY A 3 1.76 4.00 25.01
CA GLY A 3 0.42 3.71 24.52
C GLY A 3 0.56 2.73 23.36
N LYS A 4 0.28 1.45 23.61
CA LYS A 4 -0.03 0.52 22.54
C LYS A 4 -1.24 1.10 21.81
N PHE A 5 -1.02 1.68 20.64
CA PHE A 5 -2.10 1.84 19.67
C PHE A 5 -2.44 0.43 19.22
N ASP A 6 -3.34 -0.20 19.98
CA ASP A 6 -3.92 -1.48 19.61
C ASP A 6 -4.49 -1.35 18.21
N ASN A 7 -4.18 -2.35 17.39
CA ASN A 7 -4.58 -2.46 16.00
C ASN A 7 -6.09 -2.13 15.92
N PRO A 8 -6.51 -1.08 15.19
CA PRO A 8 -7.93 -0.73 15.12
C PRO A 8 -8.72 -1.97 14.72
N GLU A 9 -9.89 -2.20 15.31
CA GLU A 9 -10.76 -3.32 14.93
C GLU A 9 -11.05 -3.23 13.43
N LEU A 10 -10.33 -4.04 12.67
CA LEU A 10 -10.46 -4.13 11.23
C LEU A 10 -11.51 -5.20 10.98
N TYR A 11 -12.62 -4.86 10.32
CA TYR A 11 -13.61 -5.83 9.84
C TYR A 11 -12.96 -6.73 8.78
N ARG A 12 -12.31 -7.80 9.21
CA ARG A 12 -11.64 -8.81 8.39
C ARG A 12 -11.93 -10.18 8.93
N SER A 13 -11.94 -11.17 8.03
CA SER A 13 -12.02 -12.57 8.43
C SER A 13 -10.66 -13.08 8.92
N ASP A 14 -10.65 -14.05 9.83
CA ASP A 14 -9.43 -14.73 10.29
C ASP A 14 -8.57 -15.28 9.13
N LYS A 15 -9.25 -15.73 8.06
CA LYS A 15 -8.60 -16.20 6.84
C LYS A 15 -7.85 -15.08 6.11
N GLU A 16 -8.43 -13.89 6.01
CA GLU A 16 -7.77 -12.73 5.38
C GLU A 16 -6.53 -12.31 6.17
N ASP A 17 -6.60 -12.34 7.50
CA ASP A 17 -5.46 -12.03 8.36
C ASP A 17 -4.36 -13.09 8.32
N ALA A 18 -4.71 -14.37 8.17
CA ALA A 18 -3.73 -15.44 7.94
C ALA A 18 -2.98 -15.22 6.60
N ILE A 19 -3.70 -14.98 5.50
CA ILE A 19 -3.11 -14.72 4.18
C ILE A 19 -2.21 -13.48 4.22
N ARG A 20 -2.63 -12.41 4.89
CA ARG A 20 -1.83 -11.18 5.01
C ARG A 20 -0.53 -11.44 5.77
N ARG A 21 -0.56 -12.22 6.85
CA ARG A 21 0.64 -12.58 7.61
C ARG A 21 1.61 -13.39 6.75
N GLU A 22 1.10 -14.36 6.00
CA GLU A 22 1.92 -15.16 5.09
C GLU A 22 2.54 -14.30 3.98
N PHE A 23 1.78 -13.38 3.41
CA PHE A 23 2.27 -12.46 2.37
C PHE A 23 3.41 -11.56 2.88
N VAL A 24 3.30 -11.05 4.11
CA VAL A 24 4.39 -10.31 4.75
C VAL A 24 5.62 -11.19 4.97
N ASN A 25 5.43 -12.46 5.30
CA ASN A 25 6.52 -13.42 5.45
C ASN A 25 7.24 -13.69 4.12
N HIS A 26 6.50 -13.81 3.02
CA HIS A 26 7.07 -13.95 1.67
C HIS A 26 7.87 -12.71 1.24
N PHE A 27 7.42 -11.51 1.59
CA PHE A 27 8.18 -10.28 1.33
C PHE A 27 9.49 -10.23 2.12
N ARG A 28 9.45 -10.54 3.42
CA ARG A 28 10.63 -10.48 4.29
C ARG A 28 11.70 -11.53 3.99
N ASN A 29 11.30 -12.69 3.50
CA ASN A 29 12.21 -13.82 3.21
C ASN A 29 12.32 -14.08 1.71
N CYS A 30 12.10 -13.05 0.88
CA CYS A 30 12.17 -13.20 -0.56
C CYS A 30 13.61 -13.54 -1.00
N PRO A 31 13.82 -14.52 -1.90
CA PRO A 31 15.15 -14.85 -2.42
C PRO A 31 15.68 -13.83 -3.44
N ILE A 32 14.90 -12.80 -3.80
CA ILE A 32 15.31 -11.74 -4.72
C ILE A 32 16.46 -10.94 -4.07
N PRO A 33 17.59 -10.73 -4.76
CA PRO A 33 18.69 -9.94 -4.22
C PRO A 33 18.26 -8.51 -3.88
N ASP A 34 18.81 -7.92 -2.82
CA ASP A 34 18.44 -6.59 -2.32
C ASP A 34 18.43 -5.49 -3.40
N TYR A 35 19.38 -5.55 -4.33
CA TYR A 35 19.50 -4.59 -5.43
C TYR A 35 18.39 -4.72 -6.49
N GLU A 36 17.64 -5.84 -6.50
CA GLU A 36 16.50 -6.09 -7.39
C GLU A 36 15.14 -6.00 -6.70
N ILE A 37 15.08 -5.88 -5.37
CA ILE A 37 13.81 -5.88 -4.63
C ILE A 37 12.91 -4.73 -5.10
N LEU A 38 13.47 -3.53 -5.28
CA LEU A 38 12.68 -2.35 -5.64
C LEU A 38 12.08 -2.42 -7.05
N VAL A 39 12.83 -2.96 -8.01
CA VAL A 39 12.32 -3.12 -9.39
C VAL A 39 11.24 -4.21 -9.47
N ASN A 40 11.24 -5.14 -8.51
CA ASN A 40 10.26 -6.23 -8.40
C ASN A 40 9.18 -5.97 -7.34
N LEU A 41 9.05 -4.74 -6.81
CA LEU A 41 8.11 -4.44 -5.73
C LEU A 41 6.64 -4.75 -6.09
N GLY A 42 6.32 -4.76 -7.38
CA GLY A 42 5.02 -5.17 -7.92
C GLY A 42 4.57 -6.57 -7.50
N LEU A 43 5.50 -7.50 -7.24
CA LEU A 43 5.20 -8.85 -6.74
C LEU A 43 4.52 -8.83 -5.37
N PHE A 44 4.72 -7.76 -4.61
CA PHE A 44 4.20 -7.60 -3.25
C PHE A 44 3.00 -6.65 -3.18
N LEU A 45 2.34 -6.41 -4.32
CA LEU A 45 1.09 -5.68 -4.38
C LEU A 45 -0.11 -6.63 -4.28
N SER A 46 -0.98 -6.36 -3.30
CA SER A 46 -2.32 -6.96 -3.30
C SER A 46 -3.21 -6.29 -4.35
N SER A 47 -4.27 -6.97 -4.78
CA SER A 47 -5.29 -6.39 -5.67
C SER A 47 -5.87 -5.09 -5.12
N LYS A 48 -6.14 -5.02 -3.80
CA LYS A 48 -6.63 -3.80 -3.12
C LYS A 48 -5.65 -2.62 -3.23
N ASN A 49 -4.34 -2.89 -3.15
CA ASN A 49 -3.31 -1.86 -3.29
C ASN A 49 -3.17 -1.42 -4.75
N LEU A 50 -3.15 -2.37 -5.68
CA LEU A 50 -3.09 -2.07 -7.11
C LEU A 50 -4.31 -1.26 -7.57
N SER A 51 -5.52 -1.62 -7.14
CA SER A 51 -6.73 -0.83 -7.44
C SER A 51 -6.64 0.61 -6.93
N ARG A 52 -6.03 0.85 -5.77
CA ARG A 52 -5.81 2.21 -5.25
C ARG A 52 -4.83 3.00 -6.13
N ILE A 53 -3.72 2.38 -6.56
CA ILE A 53 -2.75 3.01 -7.47
C ILE A 53 -3.42 3.38 -8.79
N LEU A 54 -4.17 2.45 -9.39
CA LEU A 54 -4.88 2.69 -10.65
C LEU A 54 -5.97 3.77 -10.50
N TYR A 55 -6.62 3.85 -9.34
CA TYR A 55 -7.59 4.90 -9.07
C TYR A 55 -6.92 6.28 -8.96
N MET A 56 -5.76 6.37 -8.34
CA MET A 56 -4.98 7.62 -8.32
C MET A 56 -4.53 8.00 -9.73
N ASP A 57 -3.98 7.07 -10.52
CA ASP A 57 -3.66 7.32 -11.94
C ASP A 57 -4.88 7.86 -12.72
N HIS A 58 -6.07 7.28 -12.52
CA HIS A 58 -7.30 7.75 -13.13
C HIS A 58 -7.62 9.21 -12.76
N LEU A 59 -7.54 9.57 -11.47
CA LEU A 59 -7.79 10.94 -11.01
C LEU A 59 -6.76 11.94 -11.56
N TYR A 60 -5.46 11.57 -11.55
CA TYR A 60 -4.40 12.41 -12.07
C TYR A 60 -4.56 12.69 -13.58
N ARG A 61 -5.00 11.69 -14.36
CA ARG A 61 -5.29 11.88 -15.79
C ARG A 61 -6.41 12.90 -16.05
N GLN A 62 -7.38 13.03 -15.15
CA GLN A 62 -8.50 13.96 -15.32
C GLN A 62 -8.09 15.43 -15.15
N ILE A 63 -6.96 15.71 -14.50
CA ILE A 63 -6.51 17.06 -14.17
C ILE A 63 -5.20 17.46 -14.85
N ILE A 64 -4.71 16.67 -15.80
CA ILE A 64 -3.40 16.86 -16.44
C ILE A 64 -3.26 18.22 -17.16
N ASP A 65 -4.37 18.73 -17.70
CA ASP A 65 -4.44 20.01 -18.44
C ASP A 65 -4.86 21.19 -17.55
N ILE A 66 -4.96 20.98 -16.23
CA ILE A 66 -5.43 21.99 -15.26
C ILE A 66 -4.26 22.48 -14.42
N GLN A 67 -4.05 23.81 -14.40
CA GLN A 67 -3.07 24.43 -13.51
C GLN A 67 -3.58 24.46 -12.07
N GLY A 68 -2.78 23.96 -11.13
CA GLY A 68 -3.13 23.95 -9.71
C GLY A 68 -2.17 23.13 -8.87
N ILE A 69 -2.61 22.78 -7.66
CA ILE A 69 -1.90 21.89 -6.73
C ILE A 69 -2.80 20.71 -6.35
N VAL A 70 -2.20 19.57 -6.04
CA VAL A 70 -2.90 18.42 -5.44
C VAL A 70 -2.64 18.44 -3.94
N VAL A 71 -3.71 18.30 -3.15
CA VAL A 71 -3.65 18.31 -1.68
C VAL A 71 -4.30 17.04 -1.15
N GLU A 72 -3.57 16.27 -0.33
CA GLU A 72 -4.09 15.11 0.39
C GLU A 72 -4.28 15.43 1.88
N PHE A 73 -5.50 15.27 2.38
CA PHE A 73 -5.81 15.46 3.80
C PHE A 73 -5.69 14.12 4.55
N GLY A 74 -4.63 13.98 5.34
CA GLY A 74 -4.39 12.79 6.17
C GLY A 74 -3.62 11.69 5.44
N THR A 75 -2.29 11.80 5.43
CA THR A 75 -1.42 10.96 4.59
C THR A 75 -1.00 9.64 5.23
N ARG A 76 -1.10 9.49 6.56
CA ARG A 76 -0.52 8.38 7.33
C ARG A 76 0.95 8.14 6.94
N TRP A 77 1.23 7.10 6.14
CA TRP A 77 2.58 6.74 5.67
C TRP A 77 2.88 7.23 4.23
N GLY A 78 2.04 8.09 3.65
CA GLY A 78 2.29 8.75 2.37
C GLY A 78 2.12 7.86 1.13
N GLN A 79 1.19 6.91 1.14
CA GLN A 79 1.02 5.96 0.03
C GLN A 79 0.50 6.58 -1.28
N ASN A 80 -0.13 7.76 -1.22
CA ASN A 80 -0.65 8.46 -2.40
C ASN A 80 0.15 9.74 -2.74
N LEU A 81 1.22 10.03 -1.99
CA LEU A 81 2.04 11.23 -2.11
C LEU A 81 3.27 10.98 -2.99
#